data_AF-A0A1G5BD62-F1
#
_entry.id   AF-A0A1G5BD62-F1
#
_cell.length_a   1.000
_cell.length_b   1.000
_cell.length_c   1.000
_cell.angle_alpha   90.00
_cell.angle_beta   90.00
_cell.angle_gamma   90.00
#
_symmetry.space_group_name_H-M   'P 1'
#
loop_
_entity.id
_entity.type
_entity.pdbx_description
1 polymer ?
#
loop_
_entity_poly.entity_id
_entity_poly.type
_entity_poly.pdbx_seq_one_letter_code
_entity_poly.pdbx_strand_id
1 'polypeptide(L)'
;MTREAIRSIQTGLNTLGHEPGPIDGLFGNSTRGAAERWLAAGGKAAAAAAPEPVAAAPKPLTSAMIYQGAKRHPVREIIVHCAATRPDWMAGRPLSEKVAEIRRWHRANGWSDTGYHWIIDRDGKVLPGRAETVVGAHTVGKNSGTIGTCLLGGHGSAETDRFHQHYTPQQDITLRQMIAAISLRTSIQRVSGHNEYAAKACPGFNVPLWLKG
;
A
#
# COMPACT_ATOMS: atom_id res chain seq x y z
N MET A 1 32.31 -13.80 15.98
CA MET A 1 31.77 -12.87 14.96
C MET A 1 31.55 -11.51 15.59
N THR A 2 31.79 -10.42 14.85
CA THR A 2 31.52 -9.06 15.35
C THR A 2 30.02 -8.77 15.35
N ARG A 3 29.58 -7.76 16.13
CA ARG A 3 28.18 -7.30 16.10
C ARG A 3 27.74 -6.87 14.70
N GLU A 4 28.63 -6.25 13.94
CA GLU A 4 28.36 -5.84 12.56
C GLU A 4 28.18 -7.05 11.62
N ALA A 5 29.02 -8.08 11.76
CA ALA A 5 28.85 -9.32 11.01
C ALA A 5 27.50 -9.98 11.32
N ILE A 6 27.09 -9.97 12.60
CA ILE A 6 25.80 -10.51 13.02
C ILE A 6 24.64 -9.69 12.45
N ARG A 7 24.73 -8.35 12.44
CA ARG A 7 23.71 -7.50 11.78
C ARG A 7 23.63 -7.76 10.28
N SER A 8 24.75 -8.01 9.62
CA SER A 8 24.78 -8.37 8.20
C SER A 8 24.04 -9.69 7.97
N ILE A 9 24.23 -10.68 8.84
CA ILE A 9 23.52 -11.97 8.76
C ILE A 9 22.02 -11.80 9.04
N GLN A 10 21.65 -11.08 10.10
CA GLN A 10 20.26 -10.76 10.41
C GLN A 10 19.58 -10.00 9.26
N THR A 11 20.27 -9.04 8.65
CA THR A 11 19.76 -8.31 7.48
C THR A 11 19.54 -9.24 6.29
N GLY A 12 20.50 -10.12 6.00
CA GLY A 12 20.40 -11.10 4.90
C GLY A 12 19.26 -12.10 5.10
N LEU A 13 19.16 -12.70 6.28
CA LEU A 13 18.08 -13.64 6.63
C LEU A 13 16.70 -12.98 6.58
N ASN A 14 16.59 -11.73 7.04
CA ASN A 14 15.34 -10.97 6.95
C ASN A 14 14.97 -10.59 5.51
N THR A 15 15.97 -10.30 4.68
CA THR A 15 15.78 -10.05 3.24
C THR A 15 15.26 -11.29 2.53
N LEU A 16 15.75 -12.47 2.92
CA LEU A 16 15.37 -13.76 2.39
C LEU A 16 14.09 -14.35 3.01
N GLY A 17 13.42 -13.63 3.90
CA GLY A 17 12.13 -14.03 4.48
C GLY A 17 12.22 -15.06 5.61
N HIS A 18 13.39 -15.23 6.26
CA HIS A 18 13.60 -16.23 7.31
C HIS A 18 13.41 -15.72 8.75
N GLU A 19 13.03 -14.44 8.90
CA GLU A 19 12.64 -13.80 10.18
C GLU A 19 13.62 -14.02 11.35
N PRO A 20 14.79 -13.36 11.33
CA PRO A 20 15.84 -13.53 12.34
C PRO A 20 15.61 -12.78 13.65
N GLY A 21 14.47 -12.12 13.80
CA GLY A 21 14.20 -11.18 14.89
C GLY A 21 14.86 -9.81 14.66
N PRO A 22 15.05 -9.02 15.72
CA PRO A 22 15.65 -7.67 15.64
C PRO A 22 17.06 -7.68 15.03
N ILE A 23 17.40 -6.64 14.25
CA ILE A 23 18.75 -6.44 13.68
C ILE A 23 19.63 -5.71 14.71
N ASP A 24 19.91 -6.37 15.81
CA ASP A 24 20.58 -5.80 16.98
C ASP A 24 22.08 -6.17 17.07
N GLY A 25 22.54 -7.12 16.25
CA GLY A 25 23.89 -7.66 16.28
C GLY A 25 24.10 -8.72 17.37
N LEU A 26 23.03 -9.27 17.94
CA LEU A 26 23.05 -10.38 18.89
C LEU A 26 22.62 -11.67 18.20
N PHE A 27 23.49 -12.68 18.19
CA PHE A 27 23.16 -13.97 17.59
C PHE A 27 22.35 -14.82 18.59
N GLY A 28 21.11 -14.40 18.84
CA GLY A 28 20.18 -15.06 19.76
C GLY A 28 19.42 -16.23 19.13
N ASN A 29 18.51 -16.83 19.90
CA ASN A 29 17.72 -17.99 19.47
C ASN A 29 16.92 -17.74 18.18
N SER A 30 16.35 -16.53 18.01
CA SER A 30 15.61 -16.19 16.79
C SER A 30 16.51 -16.12 15.56
N THR A 31 17.69 -15.50 15.68
CA THR A 31 18.66 -15.43 14.57
C THR A 31 19.21 -16.81 14.23
N ARG A 32 19.47 -17.66 15.24
CA ARG A 32 19.85 -19.06 15.05
C ARG A 32 18.77 -19.85 14.31
N GLY A 33 17.51 -19.78 14.77
CA GLY A 33 16.40 -20.47 14.13
C GLY A 33 16.17 -20.01 12.68
N ALA A 34 16.34 -18.73 12.38
CA ALA A 34 16.26 -18.21 11.02
C ALA A 34 17.40 -18.75 10.12
N ALA A 35 18.63 -18.82 10.64
CA ALA A 35 19.75 -19.41 9.92
C ALA A 35 19.54 -20.90 9.65
N GLU A 36 19.01 -21.65 10.62
CA GLU A 36 18.69 -23.07 10.48
C GLU A 36 17.60 -23.30 9.43
N ARG A 37 16.53 -22.49 9.42
CA ARG A 37 15.50 -22.52 8.37
C ARG A 37 16.07 -22.22 6.99
N TRP A 38 16.94 -21.22 6.88
CA TRP A 38 17.62 -20.87 5.62
C TRP A 38 18.52 -22.00 5.11
N LEU A 39 19.26 -22.66 6.00
CA LEU A 39 20.08 -23.83 5.67
C LEU A 39 19.23 -25.02 5.23
N ALA A 40 18.14 -25.31 5.95
CA ALA A 40 17.19 -26.37 5.58
C ALA A 40 16.52 -26.10 4.22
N ALA A 41 16.34 -24.83 3.86
CA ALA A 41 15.85 -24.39 2.55
C ALA A 41 16.94 -24.42 1.44
N GLY A 42 18.15 -24.94 1.73
CA GLY A 42 19.24 -25.01 0.76
C GLY A 42 19.78 -23.64 0.35
N GLY A 43 19.74 -22.67 1.27
CA GLY A 43 20.22 -21.31 1.01
C GLY A 43 19.25 -20.42 0.23
N LYS A 44 18.03 -20.90 -0.04
CA LYS A 44 17.02 -20.17 -0.82
C LYS A 44 16.19 -19.24 0.06
N ALA A 45 15.55 -18.25 -0.56
CA ALA A 45 14.53 -17.45 0.10
C ALA A 45 13.40 -18.36 0.60
N ALA A 46 12.81 -18.01 1.75
CA ALA A 46 11.62 -18.68 2.23
C ALA A 46 10.52 -18.54 1.17
N ALA A 47 9.84 -19.66 0.86
CA ALA A 47 8.60 -19.57 0.09
C ALA A 47 7.67 -18.61 0.86
N ALA A 48 7.09 -17.63 0.17
CA ALA A 48 6.11 -16.75 0.79
C ALA A 48 5.09 -17.64 1.50
N ALA A 49 4.99 -17.52 2.82
CA ALA A 49 3.96 -18.22 3.56
C ALA A 49 2.62 -17.91 2.87
N ALA A 50 1.79 -18.93 2.65
CA ALA A 50 0.41 -18.71 2.25
C ALA A 50 -0.16 -17.62 3.18
N PRO A 51 -0.89 -16.62 2.66
CA PRO A 51 -1.37 -15.54 3.49
C PRO A 51 -2.12 -16.16 4.67
N GLU A 52 -1.65 -15.85 5.88
CA GLU A 52 -2.39 -16.10 7.11
C GLU A 52 -3.85 -15.72 6.87
N PRO A 53 -4.83 -16.54 7.29
CA PRO A 53 -6.24 -16.23 7.10
C PRO A 53 -6.45 -14.80 7.56
N VAL A 54 -6.98 -13.97 6.65
CA VAL A 54 -7.10 -12.52 6.86
C VAL A 54 -7.78 -12.32 8.21
N ALA A 55 -7.00 -11.85 9.19
CA ALA A 55 -7.51 -11.54 10.52
C ALA A 55 -8.79 -10.73 10.36
N ALA A 56 -9.82 -11.06 11.15
CA ALA A 56 -11.12 -10.41 11.07
C ALA A 56 -10.95 -8.89 10.92
N ALA A 57 -11.63 -8.32 9.92
CA ALA A 57 -11.51 -6.92 9.56
C ALA A 57 -11.60 -6.05 10.83
N PRO A 58 -10.68 -5.10 11.06
CA PRO A 58 -10.62 -4.36 12.31
C PRO A 58 -11.99 -3.71 12.60
N LYS A 59 -12.39 -3.71 13.88
CA LYS A 59 -13.63 -3.01 14.28
C LYS A 59 -13.52 -1.54 13.86
N PRO A 60 -14.55 -0.98 13.22
CA PRO A 60 -14.53 0.42 12.81
C PRO A 60 -14.28 1.37 13.98
N LEU A 61 -13.51 2.44 13.75
CA LEU A 61 -13.18 3.44 14.77
C LEU A 61 -14.35 4.38 15.09
N THR A 62 -15.38 4.40 14.26
CA THR A 62 -16.55 5.28 14.39
C THR A 62 -17.79 4.62 13.81
N SER A 63 -18.97 5.06 14.25
CA SER A 63 -20.26 4.75 13.61
C SER A 63 -20.67 5.78 12.56
N ALA A 64 -19.94 6.91 12.45
CA ALA A 64 -20.14 7.90 11.41
C ALA A 64 -19.98 7.27 10.02
N MET A 65 -20.66 7.85 9.02
CA MET A 65 -20.70 7.27 7.68
C MET A 65 -20.70 8.34 6.60
N ILE A 66 -19.75 8.22 5.67
CA ILE A 66 -19.77 8.90 4.38
C ILE A 66 -20.61 8.07 3.42
N TYR A 67 -21.44 8.74 2.62
CA TYR A 67 -22.30 8.11 1.62
C TYR A 67 -21.95 8.61 0.22
N GLN A 68 -21.81 7.68 -0.72
CA GLN A 68 -21.46 7.98 -2.12
C GLN A 68 -22.67 7.96 -3.06
N GLY A 69 -22.81 9.04 -3.83
CA GLY A 69 -23.78 9.18 -4.91
C GLY A 69 -25.25 9.20 -4.44
N ALA A 70 -26.17 9.32 -5.41
CA ALA A 70 -27.61 9.40 -5.14
C ALA A 70 -28.16 8.16 -4.42
N LYS A 71 -27.56 6.99 -4.67
CA LYS A 71 -27.91 5.72 -4.01
C LYS A 71 -27.39 5.61 -2.58
N ARG A 72 -26.64 6.61 -2.09
CA ARG A 72 -26.07 6.67 -0.74
C ARG A 72 -25.32 5.38 -0.37
N HIS A 73 -24.35 4.99 -1.17
CA HIS A 73 -23.52 3.83 -0.85
C HIS A 73 -22.65 4.13 0.38
N PRO A 74 -22.79 3.41 1.51
CA PRO A 74 -21.98 3.63 2.69
C PRO A 74 -20.51 3.28 2.40
N VAL A 75 -19.60 4.20 2.71
CA VAL A 75 -18.16 4.00 2.51
C VAL A 75 -17.57 3.17 3.64
N ARG A 76 -17.10 1.96 3.30
CA ARG A 76 -16.58 0.97 4.27
C ARG A 76 -15.18 0.47 3.94
N GLU A 77 -14.61 0.88 2.82
CA GLU A 77 -13.32 0.36 2.39
C GLU A 77 -12.45 1.44 1.76
N ILE A 78 -11.14 1.35 2.00
CA ILE A 78 -10.13 2.11 1.27
C ILE A 78 -9.38 1.13 0.37
N ILE A 79 -9.26 1.46 -0.92
CA ILE A 79 -8.50 0.67 -1.90
C ILE A 79 -7.27 1.48 -2.31
N VAL A 80 -6.08 0.93 -2.10
CA VAL A 80 -4.80 1.55 -2.43
C VAL A 80 -4.40 1.20 -3.86
N HIS A 81 -3.96 2.21 -4.59
CA HIS A 81 -3.54 2.15 -5.98
C HIS A 81 -2.15 2.76 -6.17
N CYS A 82 -1.58 2.53 -7.35
CA CYS A 82 -0.43 3.27 -7.85
C CYS A 82 -0.73 3.87 -9.22
N ALA A 83 0.00 4.93 -9.57
CA ALA A 83 -0.09 5.57 -10.89
C ALA A 83 0.79 4.88 -11.96
N ALA A 84 1.56 3.86 -11.59
CA ALA A 84 2.53 3.16 -12.45
C ALA A 84 3.57 4.10 -13.10
N THR A 85 3.88 5.22 -12.41
CA THR A 85 4.84 6.22 -12.84
C THR A 85 6.23 5.91 -12.29
N ARG A 86 7.28 6.29 -13.03
CA ARG A 86 8.68 6.17 -12.59
C ARG A 86 8.98 7.13 -11.43
N PRO A 87 10.03 6.88 -10.62
CA PRO A 87 10.40 7.76 -9.52
C PRO A 87 10.67 9.23 -9.90
N ASP A 88 11.16 9.46 -11.12
CA ASP A 88 11.50 10.77 -11.68
C ASP A 88 10.36 11.44 -12.46
N TRP A 89 9.20 10.77 -12.55
CA TRP A 89 8.07 11.29 -13.31
C TRP A 89 7.60 12.64 -12.75
N MET A 90 7.68 13.68 -13.59
CA MET A 90 7.35 15.06 -13.25
C MET A 90 8.06 15.55 -11.97
N ALA A 91 9.27 15.05 -11.69
CA ALA A 91 10.08 15.51 -10.56
C ALA A 91 10.26 17.04 -10.58
N GLY A 92 10.16 17.68 -9.42
CA GLY A 92 10.24 19.14 -9.28
C GLY A 92 8.96 19.91 -9.69
N ARG A 93 7.98 19.28 -10.33
CA ARG A 93 6.70 19.93 -10.66
C ARG A 93 5.77 19.98 -9.45
N PRO A 94 4.94 21.04 -9.30
CA PRO A 94 3.92 21.09 -8.27
C PRO A 94 2.94 19.91 -8.34
N LEU A 95 2.47 19.42 -7.19
CA LEU A 95 1.51 18.31 -7.14
C LEU A 95 0.20 18.62 -7.88
N SER A 96 -0.23 19.89 -7.93
CA SER A 96 -1.39 20.31 -8.72
C SER A 96 -1.27 19.96 -10.20
N GLU A 97 -0.08 20.12 -10.78
CA GLU A 97 0.19 19.79 -12.17
C GLU A 97 0.26 18.28 -12.40
N LYS A 98 0.84 17.53 -11.45
CA LYS A 98 0.86 16.07 -11.48
C LYS A 98 -0.55 15.48 -11.44
N VAL A 99 -1.42 15.99 -10.57
CA VAL A 99 -2.83 15.56 -10.52
C VAL A 99 -3.58 15.99 -11.78
N ALA A 100 -3.30 17.17 -12.33
CA ALA A 100 -3.87 17.60 -13.60
C ALA A 100 -3.48 16.65 -14.75
N GLU A 101 -2.24 16.15 -14.76
CA GLU A 101 -1.78 15.19 -15.76
C GLU A 101 -2.46 13.81 -15.61
N ILE A 102 -2.62 13.30 -14.39
CA ILE A 102 -3.40 12.08 -14.14
C ILE A 102 -4.86 12.25 -14.58
N ARG A 103 -5.47 13.40 -14.28
CA ARG A 103 -6.82 13.75 -14.72
C ARG A 103 -6.90 13.79 -16.24
N ARG A 104 -5.88 14.33 -16.93
CA ARG A 104 -5.79 14.35 -18.39
C ARG A 104 -5.77 12.94 -18.96
N TRP A 105 -4.96 12.03 -18.41
CA TRP A 105 -4.92 10.62 -18.84
C TRP A 105 -6.28 9.93 -18.67
N HIS A 106 -6.93 10.11 -17.54
CA HIS A 106 -8.26 9.53 -17.32
C HIS A 106 -9.34 10.13 -18.23
N ARG A 107 -9.29 11.43 -18.53
CA ARG A 107 -10.18 12.06 -19.51
C ARG A 107 -9.96 11.55 -20.93
N ALA A 108 -8.73 11.26 -21.31
CA ALA A 108 -8.43 10.62 -22.58
C ALA A 108 -9.06 9.21 -22.69
N ASN A 109 -9.30 8.54 -21.55
CA ASN A 109 -10.04 7.28 -21.46
C ASN A 109 -11.57 7.48 -21.35
N GLY A 110 -12.07 8.69 -21.59
CA GLY A 110 -13.50 9.01 -21.55
C GLY A 110 -14.07 9.25 -20.14
N TRP A 111 -13.24 9.35 -19.11
CA TRP A 111 -13.72 9.59 -17.74
C TRP A 111 -13.92 11.10 -17.50
N SER A 112 -14.91 11.46 -16.68
CA SER A 112 -15.19 12.87 -16.35
C SER A 112 -14.09 13.55 -15.52
N ASP A 113 -13.36 12.76 -14.75
CA ASP A 113 -12.34 13.19 -13.78
C ASP A 113 -11.40 12.01 -13.45
N THR A 114 -10.33 12.26 -12.68
CA THR A 114 -9.48 11.22 -12.10
C THR A 114 -10.31 10.15 -11.39
N GLY A 115 -9.95 8.87 -11.53
CA GLY A 115 -10.69 7.78 -10.90
C GLY A 115 -10.57 7.73 -9.38
N TYR A 116 -9.60 8.44 -8.81
CA TYR A 116 -9.21 8.39 -7.39
C TYR A 116 -9.81 9.56 -6.58
N HIS A 117 -9.95 9.36 -5.27
CA HIS A 117 -10.36 10.41 -4.33
C HIS A 117 -9.15 11.16 -3.76
N TRP A 118 -8.04 10.45 -3.58
CA TRP A 118 -6.81 11.01 -3.04
C TRP A 118 -5.60 10.58 -3.86
N ILE A 119 -4.67 11.51 -4.06
CA ILE A 119 -3.39 11.26 -4.72
C ILE A 119 -2.28 11.71 -3.78
N ILE A 120 -1.30 10.83 -3.56
CA ILE A 120 -0.14 11.06 -2.68
C ILE A 120 1.13 11.10 -3.53
N ASP A 121 1.81 12.24 -3.52
CA ASP A 121 3.08 12.46 -4.20
C ASP A 121 4.24 11.75 -3.49
N ARG A 122 5.37 11.63 -4.18
CA ARG A 122 6.62 11.04 -3.67
C ARG A 122 7.15 11.75 -2.42
N ASP A 123 6.87 13.04 -2.24
CA ASP A 123 7.27 13.81 -1.05
C ASP A 123 6.23 13.76 0.10
N GLY A 124 5.18 12.94 -0.04
CA GLY A 124 4.11 12.80 0.95
C GLY A 124 3.03 13.89 0.86
N LYS A 125 3.12 14.86 -0.05
CA LYS A 125 2.01 15.81 -0.26
C LYS A 125 0.79 15.08 -0.81
N VAL A 126 -0.38 15.56 -0.39
CA VAL A 126 -1.67 15.00 -0.78
C VAL A 126 -2.46 16.06 -1.52
N LEU A 127 -3.16 15.66 -2.59
CA LEU A 127 -4.11 16.52 -3.28
C LEU A 127 -5.40 15.73 -3.61
N PRO A 128 -6.58 16.31 -3.37
CA PRO A 128 -7.84 15.64 -3.65
C PRO A 128 -8.09 15.44 -5.14
N GLY A 129 -8.63 14.27 -5.49
CA GLY A 129 -9.25 13.97 -6.76
C GLY A 129 -10.76 14.20 -6.68
N ARG A 130 -11.54 13.13 -6.87
CA ARG A 130 -12.99 13.15 -6.65
C ARG A 130 -13.32 13.34 -5.17
N ALA A 131 -14.42 14.04 -4.88
CA ALA A 131 -14.95 14.12 -3.52
C ALA A 131 -15.32 12.72 -3.01
N GLU A 132 -15.06 12.43 -1.73
CA GLU A 132 -15.36 11.12 -1.10
C GLU A 132 -16.86 10.75 -1.11
N THR A 133 -17.75 11.73 -1.34
CA THR A 133 -19.20 11.57 -1.50
C THR A 133 -19.64 11.25 -2.92
N VAL A 134 -18.70 11.20 -3.88
CA VAL A 134 -18.93 10.84 -5.28
C VAL A 134 -18.36 9.44 -5.52
N VAL A 135 -19.06 8.63 -6.31
CA VAL A 135 -18.54 7.30 -6.70
C VAL A 135 -17.30 7.47 -7.59
N GLY A 136 -16.24 6.73 -7.25
CA GLY A 136 -14.98 6.73 -8.00
C GLY A 136 -15.03 5.97 -9.32
N ALA A 137 -13.88 5.86 -9.99
CA ALA A 137 -13.69 5.04 -11.18
C ALA A 137 -12.35 4.28 -11.14
N HIS A 138 -11.91 3.87 -9.94
CA HIS A 138 -10.57 3.30 -9.71
C HIS A 138 -10.53 1.76 -9.73
N THR A 139 -11.63 1.07 -9.42
CA THR A 139 -11.67 -0.40 -9.34
C THR A 139 -13.00 -0.92 -9.89
N VAL A 140 -12.96 -1.56 -11.06
CA VAL A 140 -14.16 -2.14 -11.69
C VAL A 140 -14.83 -3.13 -10.72
N GLY A 141 -16.15 -3.02 -10.54
CA GLY A 141 -16.92 -3.83 -9.59
C GLY A 141 -16.80 -3.41 -8.12
N LYS A 142 -15.92 -2.46 -7.78
CA LYS A 142 -15.65 -1.99 -6.41
C LYS A 142 -15.49 -0.46 -6.33
N ASN A 143 -16.18 0.30 -7.20
CA ASN A 143 -16.11 1.76 -7.18
C ASN A 143 -17.02 2.40 -6.12
N SER A 144 -18.16 1.77 -5.83
CA SER A 144 -19.15 2.27 -4.89
C SER A 144 -18.87 1.78 -3.47
N GLY A 145 -19.04 2.65 -2.47
CA GLY A 145 -18.80 2.32 -1.06
C GLY A 145 -17.32 2.23 -0.71
N THR A 146 -16.45 2.79 -1.54
CA THR A 146 -14.99 2.68 -1.40
C THR A 146 -14.27 3.99 -1.70
N ILE A 147 -13.16 4.24 -1.01
CA ILE A 147 -12.26 5.36 -1.29
C ILE A 147 -10.98 4.82 -1.97
N GLY A 148 -10.79 5.13 -3.26
CA GLY A 148 -9.51 4.92 -3.95
C GLY A 148 -8.46 5.98 -3.60
N THR A 149 -7.31 5.53 -3.10
CA THR A 149 -6.12 6.36 -2.81
C THR A 149 -4.95 5.93 -3.69
N CYS A 150 -4.40 6.85 -4.50
CA CYS A 150 -3.35 6.56 -5.46
C CYS A 150 -1.99 7.10 -5.01
N LEU A 151 -0.96 6.24 -5.03
CA LEU A 151 0.43 6.61 -4.83
C LEU A 151 1.10 6.94 -6.17
N LEU A 152 1.78 8.09 -6.26
CA LEU A 152 2.69 8.35 -7.37
C LEU A 152 3.92 7.45 -7.26
N GLY A 153 4.15 6.62 -8.28
CA GLY A 153 5.16 5.56 -8.25
C GLY A 153 4.62 4.22 -8.75
N GLY A 154 5.33 3.15 -8.44
CA GLY A 154 4.91 1.77 -8.72
C GLY A 154 5.17 1.29 -10.14
N HIS A 155 5.92 2.03 -10.96
CA HIS A 155 6.34 1.52 -12.26
C HIS A 155 7.26 0.31 -12.11
N GLY A 156 6.91 -0.80 -12.75
CA GLY A 156 7.72 -2.03 -12.73
C GLY A 156 7.60 -2.85 -11.45
N SER A 157 6.66 -2.54 -10.56
CA SER A 157 6.42 -3.34 -9.36
C SER A 157 5.73 -4.66 -9.68
N ALA A 158 6.04 -5.68 -8.88
CA ALA A 158 5.27 -6.91 -8.80
C ALA A 158 4.23 -6.81 -7.68
N GLU A 159 3.19 -7.66 -7.76
CA GLU A 159 2.05 -7.68 -6.84
C GLU A 159 2.45 -7.76 -5.35
N THR A 160 3.55 -8.46 -5.06
CA THR A 160 3.99 -8.81 -3.71
C THR A 160 5.33 -8.15 -3.33
N ASP A 161 5.77 -7.13 -4.06
CA ASP A 161 6.99 -6.39 -3.69
C ASP A 161 6.82 -5.71 -2.33
N ARG A 162 7.95 -5.31 -1.73
CA ARG A 162 7.92 -4.50 -0.50
C ARG A 162 7.64 -3.05 -0.85
N PHE A 163 6.83 -2.37 -0.02
CA PHE A 163 6.45 -0.97 -0.20
C PHE A 163 7.64 -0.05 -0.54
N HIS A 164 8.72 -0.11 0.25
CA HIS A 164 9.88 0.77 0.09
C HIS A 164 10.78 0.47 -1.13
N GLN A 165 10.47 -0.55 -1.93
CA GLN A 165 11.15 -0.74 -3.22
C GLN A 165 10.70 0.32 -4.24
N HIS A 166 9.43 0.76 -4.16
CA HIS A 166 8.81 1.60 -5.18
C HIS A 166 8.29 2.94 -4.65
N TYR A 167 8.17 3.08 -3.33
CA TYR A 167 7.60 4.24 -2.64
C TYR A 167 8.50 4.78 -1.54
N THR A 168 8.26 6.03 -1.13
CA THR A 168 9.10 6.73 -0.15
C THR A 168 8.60 6.55 1.29
N PRO A 169 9.46 6.76 2.31
CA PRO A 169 9.03 6.83 3.71
C PRO A 169 7.95 7.89 3.96
N GLN A 170 8.00 9.02 3.26
CA GLN A 170 6.98 10.07 3.37
C GLN A 170 5.62 9.59 2.86
N GLN A 171 5.59 8.79 1.78
CA GLN A 171 4.36 8.16 1.30
C GLN A 171 3.81 7.14 2.30
N ASP A 172 4.66 6.34 2.93
CA ASP A 172 4.26 5.37 3.98
C ASP A 172 3.55 6.07 5.14
N ILE A 173 4.22 7.06 5.73
CA ILE A 173 3.68 7.86 6.85
C ILE A 173 2.35 8.50 6.45
N THR A 174 2.32 9.15 5.28
CA THR A 174 1.13 9.88 4.81
C THR A 174 -0.02 8.91 4.55
N LEU A 175 0.20 7.79 3.88
CA LEU A 175 -0.86 6.82 3.58
C LEU A 175 -1.47 6.25 4.87
N ARG A 176 -0.64 5.93 5.87
CA ARG A 176 -1.12 5.47 7.19
C ARG A 176 -1.95 6.54 7.90
N GLN A 177 -1.47 7.78 7.92
CA GLN A 177 -2.18 8.91 8.51
C GLN A 177 -3.53 9.17 7.81
N MET A 178 -3.56 9.08 6.48
CA MET A 178 -4.80 9.22 5.70
C MET A 178 -5.79 8.11 6.00
N ILE A 179 -5.34 6.85 6.06
CA ILE A 179 -6.19 5.71 6.44
C ILE A 179 -6.80 5.96 7.83
N ALA A 180 -6.01 6.38 8.81
CA ALA A 180 -6.49 6.71 10.14
C ALA A 180 -7.50 7.86 10.14
N ALA A 181 -7.19 8.96 9.45
CA ALA A 181 -8.05 10.15 9.39
C ALA A 181 -9.39 9.88 8.68
N ILE A 182 -9.40 9.05 7.62
CA ILE A 182 -10.63 8.61 6.97
C ILE A 182 -11.44 7.71 7.91
N SER A 183 -10.77 6.78 8.60
CA SER A 183 -11.42 5.84 9.53
C SER A 183 -12.06 6.52 10.74
N LEU A 184 -11.67 7.75 11.09
CA LEU A 184 -12.34 8.57 12.11
C LEU A 184 -13.64 9.24 11.61
N ARG A 185 -13.81 9.40 10.30
CA ARG A 185 -14.95 10.11 9.68
C ARG A 185 -15.98 9.17 9.04
N THR A 186 -15.58 7.95 8.73
CA THR A 186 -16.47 6.91 8.21
C THR A 186 -16.06 5.54 8.76
N SER A 187 -17.04 4.67 8.97
CA SER A 187 -16.87 3.32 9.51
C SER A 187 -16.14 2.39 8.52
N ILE A 188 -14.85 2.64 8.27
CA ILE A 188 -13.98 1.76 7.48
C ILE A 188 -13.84 0.42 8.19
N GLN A 189 -14.10 -0.63 7.43
CA GLN A 189 -13.98 -2.03 7.84
C GLN A 189 -12.77 -2.70 7.20
N ARG A 190 -12.32 -2.20 6.05
CA ARG A 190 -11.26 -2.85 5.27
C ARG A 190 -10.35 -1.85 4.57
N VAL A 191 -9.07 -2.19 4.49
CA VAL A 191 -8.08 -1.53 3.64
C VAL A 191 -7.44 -2.59 2.78
N SER A 192 -7.43 -2.37 1.46
CA SER A 192 -7.02 -3.37 0.48
C SER A 192 -6.20 -2.76 -0.66
N GLY A 193 -5.57 -3.59 -1.48
CA GLY A 193 -4.95 -3.22 -2.75
C GLY A 193 -5.84 -3.52 -3.94
N HIS A 194 -5.60 -2.87 -5.09
CA HIS A 194 -6.30 -3.19 -6.34
C HIS A 194 -6.05 -4.62 -6.81
N ASN A 195 -4.85 -5.16 -6.56
CA ASN A 195 -4.46 -6.54 -6.82
C ASN A 195 -5.40 -7.59 -6.19
N GLU A 196 -6.06 -7.27 -5.09
CA GLU A 196 -7.05 -8.16 -4.46
C GLU A 196 -8.37 -8.26 -5.25
N TYR A 197 -8.56 -7.43 -6.29
CA TYR A 197 -9.79 -7.38 -7.09
C TYR A 197 -9.57 -7.56 -8.60
N ALA A 198 -8.31 -7.55 -9.05
CA ALA A 198 -7.97 -7.72 -10.45
C ALA A 198 -6.58 -8.34 -10.57
N ALA A 199 -6.35 -9.16 -11.60
CA ALA A 199 -5.04 -9.71 -11.94
C ALA A 199 -4.09 -8.60 -12.44
N LYS A 200 -3.61 -7.78 -11.53
CA LYS A 200 -2.76 -6.60 -11.76
C LYS A 200 -1.78 -6.45 -10.60
N ALA A 201 -0.58 -5.96 -10.87
CA ALA A 201 0.41 -5.73 -9.82
C ALA A 201 0.01 -4.62 -8.82
N CYS A 202 -0.75 -3.62 -9.27
CA CYS A 202 -1.14 -2.44 -8.48
C CYS A 202 -1.73 -2.80 -7.10
N PRO A 203 -1.26 -2.22 -5.98
CA PRO A 203 -0.32 -1.10 -5.88
C PRO A 203 1.15 -1.51 -5.84
N GLY A 204 1.50 -2.75 -6.13
CA GLY A 204 2.89 -3.23 -6.14
C GLY A 204 3.39 -3.66 -4.77
N PHE A 205 2.47 -4.05 -3.88
CA PHE A 205 2.74 -4.63 -2.57
C PHE A 205 1.45 -5.22 -1.98
N ASN A 206 1.59 -6.07 -0.97
CA ASN A 206 0.47 -6.59 -0.20
C ASN A 206 0.03 -5.55 0.85
N VAL A 207 -1.12 -4.89 0.62
CA VAL A 207 -1.61 -3.82 1.49
C VAL A 207 -1.98 -4.31 2.90
N PRO A 208 -2.72 -5.42 3.09
CA PRO A 208 -3.00 -5.95 4.42
C PRO A 208 -1.74 -6.28 5.23
N LEU A 209 -0.71 -6.85 4.60
CA LEU A 209 0.55 -7.17 5.25
C LEU A 209 1.31 -5.90 5.64
N TRP A 210 1.46 -4.95 4.70
CA TRP A 210 2.10 -3.66 4.97
C TRP A 210 1.43 -2.92 6.14
N LEU A 211 0.10 -2.96 6.24
CA LEU A 211 -0.63 -2.25 7.28
C LEU A 211 -0.29 -2.76 8.70
N LYS A 212 0.06 -4.04 8.86
CA LYS A 212 0.39 -4.67 10.15
C LYS A 212 1.74 -4.22 10.74
N GLY A 213 2.64 -3.66 9.93
CA GLY A 213 4.00 -3.28 10.33
C GLY A 213 5.03 -4.26 9.81
#